data_AF-A0A820VS30-F1
#
_entry.id   AF-A0A820VS30-F1
#
_cell.length_a   1.000
_cell.length_b   1.000
_cell.length_c   1.000
_cell.angle_alpha   90.00
_cell.angle_beta   90.00
_cell.angle_gamma   90.00
#
_symmetry.space_group_name_H-M   'P 1'
#
loop_
_entity.id
_entity.type
_entity.pdbx_description
1 polymer ?
#
loop_
_entity_poly.entity_id
_entity_poly.type
_entity_poly.pdbx_seq_one_letter_code
_entity_poly.pdbx_strand_id
1 'polypeptide(L)'
;MGFTKSIKFNEKDIRRMKDLSVEWVCGDIRPFSIFDDDDFRRLAQECIRLGSIYGAFDVNEILRGEKTISRYVISFADNSREQIKELLSSSLQENSLTICPDYSTDLHKKISYLG
;
A
#
# COMPACT_ATOMS: atom_id res chain seq x y z
N MET A 1 -10.85 24.82 14.09
CA MET A 1 -11.86 23.94 14.71
C MET A 1 -12.88 23.54 13.63
N GLY A 2 -12.64 22.43 12.94
CA GLY A 2 -13.58 21.92 11.94
C GLY A 2 -14.57 20.98 12.62
N PHE A 3 -15.87 21.29 12.56
CA PHE A 3 -16.92 20.39 12.99
C PHE A 3 -16.92 19.16 12.07
N THR A 4 -16.33 18.04 12.51
CA THR A 4 -16.61 16.73 11.92
C THR A 4 -18.04 16.36 12.28
N LYS A 5 -18.98 16.72 11.40
CA LYS A 5 -20.36 16.28 11.49
C LYS A 5 -20.34 14.75 11.39
N SER A 6 -20.53 14.06 12.52
CA SER A 6 -20.63 12.60 12.54
C SER A 6 -21.91 12.22 11.80
N ILE A 7 -21.75 11.79 10.55
CA ILE A 7 -22.84 11.27 9.75
C ILE A 7 -23.18 9.90 10.33
N LYS A 8 -24.39 9.76 10.89
CA LYS A 8 -24.93 8.43 11.24
C LYS A 8 -25.37 7.76 9.95
N PHE A 9 -24.58 6.80 9.48
CA PHE A 9 -25.00 5.90 8.42
C PHE A 9 -26.16 5.04 8.90
N ASN A 10 -27.11 4.76 8.01
CA ASN A 10 -28.17 3.81 8.33
C ASN A 10 -27.57 2.39 8.42
N GLU A 11 -28.24 1.50 9.16
CA GLU A 11 -27.74 0.14 9.38
C GLU A 11 -27.69 -0.70 8.11
N LYS A 12 -28.57 -0.41 7.13
CA LYS A 12 -28.64 -1.14 5.85
C LYS A 12 -27.40 -0.89 5.00
N ASP A 13 -26.97 0.36 4.90
CA ASP A 13 -25.79 0.77 4.13
C ASP A 13 -24.51 0.28 4.81
N ILE A 14 -24.43 0.36 6.15
CA ILE A 14 -23.32 -0.23 6.90
C ILE A 14 -23.24 -1.74 6.62
N ARG A 15 -24.37 -2.45 6.66
CA ARG A 15 -24.41 -3.88 6.37
C ARG A 15 -23.96 -4.15 4.94
N ARG A 16 -24.46 -3.41 3.96
CA ARG A 16 -24.04 -3.55 2.56
C ARG A 16 -22.54 -3.36 2.38
N MET A 17 -21.94 -2.36 3.05
CA MET A 17 -20.50 -2.14 3.00
C MET A 17 -19.70 -3.29 3.62
N LYS A 18 -20.18 -3.86 4.72
CA LYS A 18 -19.57 -5.06 5.32
C LYS A 18 -19.66 -6.25 4.36
N ASP A 19 -20.81 -6.47 3.74
CA ASP A 19 -20.99 -7.58 2.79
C ASP A 19 -20.09 -7.41 1.56
N LEU A 20 -19.99 -6.19 1.01
CA LEU A 20 -19.05 -5.86 -0.07
C LEU A 20 -17.59 -6.14 0.30
N SER A 21 -17.19 -5.90 1.56
CA SER A 21 -15.83 -6.20 2.00
C SER A 21 -15.55 -7.70 2.02
N VAL A 22 -16.54 -8.52 2.37
CA VAL A 22 -16.45 -9.99 2.32
C VAL A 22 -16.41 -10.46 0.87
N GLU A 23 -17.30 -9.94 0.02
CA GLU A 23 -17.33 -10.23 -1.43
C GLU A 23 -15.98 -9.92 -2.08
N TRP A 24 -15.37 -8.77 -1.76
CA TRP A 24 -14.07 -8.38 -2.30
C TRP A 24 -12.95 -9.35 -1.91
N VAL A 25 -12.88 -9.71 -0.63
CA VAL A 25 -11.84 -10.62 -0.13
C VAL A 25 -12.00 -12.03 -0.73
N CYS A 26 -13.22 -12.54 -0.78
CA CYS A 26 -13.49 -13.86 -1.33
C CYS A 26 -13.34 -13.90 -2.86
N GLY A 27 -13.77 -12.84 -3.56
CA GLY A 27 -13.73 -12.77 -5.02
C GLY A 27 -12.31 -12.73 -5.58
N ASP A 28 -11.42 -11.99 -4.91
CA ASP A 28 -10.02 -11.81 -5.34
C ASP A 28 -9.03 -12.74 -4.58
N ILE A 29 -9.51 -13.58 -3.66
CA ILE A 29 -8.69 -14.44 -2.79
C ILE A 29 -7.63 -13.60 -2.04
N ARG A 30 -8.07 -12.52 -1.40
CA ARG A 30 -7.19 -11.61 -0.64
C ARG A 30 -6.89 -12.19 0.74
N PRO A 31 -5.72 -11.93 1.32
CA PRO A 31 -5.47 -12.23 2.74
C PRO A 31 -6.31 -11.32 3.65
N PHE A 32 -6.81 -11.86 4.77
CA PHE A 32 -7.60 -11.07 5.72
C PHE A 32 -6.83 -9.91 6.36
N SER A 33 -5.50 -10.01 6.43
CA SER A 33 -4.63 -8.95 6.94
C SER A 33 -4.71 -7.65 6.15
N ILE A 34 -5.31 -7.64 4.95
CA ILE A 34 -5.52 -6.41 4.16
C ILE A 34 -6.38 -5.37 4.90
N PHE A 35 -7.23 -5.79 5.84
CA PHE A 35 -8.04 -4.87 6.64
C PHE A 35 -7.25 -4.17 7.73
N ASP A 36 -6.10 -4.72 8.11
CA ASP A 36 -5.19 -4.14 9.09
C ASP A 36 -4.15 -3.21 8.45
N ASP A 37 -4.18 -3.07 7.12
CA ASP A 37 -3.30 -2.20 6.36
C ASP A 37 -3.75 -0.73 6.49
N ASP A 38 -2.96 0.05 7.22
CA ASP A 38 -3.20 1.48 7.44
C ASP A 38 -3.15 2.30 6.14
N ASP A 39 -2.29 1.91 5.18
CA ASP A 39 -2.17 2.62 3.90
C ASP A 39 -3.39 2.33 3.00
N PHE A 40 -3.95 1.12 3.05
CA PHE A 40 -5.23 0.83 2.42
C PHE A 40 -6.37 1.69 3.00
N ARG A 41 -6.46 1.78 4.34
CA ARG A 41 -7.47 2.63 5.01
C ARG A 41 -7.31 4.09 4.64
N ARG A 42 -6.07 4.58 4.54
CA ARG A 42 -5.75 5.94 4.10
C ARG A 42 -6.21 6.20 2.66
N LEU A 43 -5.95 5.28 1.74
CA LEU A 43 -6.41 5.36 0.35
C LEU A 43 -7.95 5.40 0.26
N ALA A 44 -8.63 4.47 0.95
CA ALA A 44 -10.09 4.42 0.97
C ALA A 44 -10.70 5.72 1.55
N GLN A 45 -10.12 6.26 2.61
CA GLN A 45 -10.56 7.51 3.21
C GLN A 45 -10.40 8.71 2.25
N GLU A 46 -9.33 8.70 1.45
CA GLU A 46 -9.10 9.73 0.43
C GLU A 46 -10.10 9.62 -0.72
N CYS A 47 -10.45 8.41 -1.16
CA CYS A 47 -11.54 8.20 -2.12
C CYS A 47 -12.89 8.74 -1.60
N ILE A 48 -13.21 8.49 -0.33
CA ILE A 48 -14.41 9.06 0.32
C ILE A 48 -14.36 10.58 0.35
N ARG A 49 -13.19 11.16 0.69
CA ARG A 49 -12.99 12.61 0.70
C ARG A 49 -13.23 13.21 -0.69
N LEU A 50 -12.66 12.62 -1.74
CA LEU A 50 -12.88 13.05 -3.11
C LEU A 50 -14.36 12.96 -3.50
N GLY A 51 -15.05 11.89 -3.12
CA GLY A 51 -16.49 11.74 -3.35
C GLY A 51 -17.33 12.80 -2.64
N SER A 52 -16.90 13.27 -1.47
CA SER A 52 -17.57 14.36 -0.75
C SER A 52 -17.43 15.73 -1.45
N ILE A 53 -16.37 15.91 -2.24
CA ILE A 53 -16.07 17.18 -2.92
C ILE A 53 -16.67 17.19 -4.33
N TYR A 54 -16.49 16.09 -5.07
CA TYR A 54 -16.80 16.01 -6.49
C TYR A 54 -18.08 15.22 -6.80
N GLY A 55 -18.69 14.57 -5.80
CA GLY A 55 -19.82 13.67 -6.00
C GLY A 55 -19.38 12.29 -6.47
N ALA A 56 -20.25 11.59 -7.20
CA ALA A 56 -19.91 10.29 -7.77
C ALA A 56 -18.82 10.45 -8.85
N PHE A 57 -17.79 9.62 -8.78
CA PHE A 57 -16.69 9.58 -9.74
C PHE A 57 -16.36 8.14 -10.12
N ASP A 58 -15.75 7.96 -11.29
CA ASP A 58 -15.22 6.65 -11.70
C ASP A 58 -13.88 6.40 -11.02
N VAL A 59 -13.83 5.33 -10.22
CA VAL A 59 -12.62 4.92 -9.49
C VAL A 59 -11.47 4.58 -10.45
N ASN A 60 -11.77 4.12 -11.67
CA ASN A 60 -10.76 3.78 -12.67
C ASN A 60 -10.01 4.99 -13.23
N GLU A 61 -10.59 6.19 -13.13
CA GLU A 61 -9.91 7.43 -13.54
C GLU A 61 -8.82 7.86 -12.53
N ILE A 62 -8.95 7.42 -11.28
CA ILE A 62 -8.06 7.81 -10.18
C ILE A 62 -7.03 6.72 -9.89
N LEU A 63 -7.46 5.45 -9.89
CA LEU A 63 -6.57 4.33 -9.60
C LEU A 63 -5.66 4.04 -10.78
N ARG A 64 -4.38 3.87 -10.48
CA ARG A 64 -3.38 3.53 -11.48
C ARG A 64 -3.49 2.05 -11.83
N GLY A 65 -3.42 1.72 -13.12
CA GLY A 65 -3.28 0.34 -13.55
C GLY A 65 -1.97 -0.30 -13.05
N GLU A 66 -1.98 -1.63 -12.94
CA GLU A 66 -0.88 -2.44 -12.41
C GLU A 66 0.50 -2.08 -12.97
N LYS A 67 0.61 -1.98 -14.31
CA LYS A 67 1.87 -1.63 -14.99
C LYS A 67 2.38 -0.24 -14.58
N THR A 68 1.48 0.70 -14.33
CA THR A 68 1.83 2.06 -13.92
C THR A 68 2.27 2.08 -12.46
N ILE A 69 1.61 1.32 -11.58
CA ILE A 69 2.06 1.14 -10.19
C ILE A 69 3.46 0.53 -10.17
N SER A 70 3.67 -0.58 -10.89
CA SER A 70 4.95 -1.28 -10.96
C SER A 70 6.09 -0.34 -11.38
N ARG A 71 5.92 0.44 -12.45
CA ARG A 71 6.92 1.44 -12.87
C ARG A 71 7.20 2.50 -11.80
N TYR A 72 6.17 2.96 -11.12
CA TYR A 72 6.32 3.96 -10.06
C TYR A 72 7.05 3.41 -8.83
N VAL A 73 6.77 2.16 -8.46
CA VAL A 73 7.48 1.48 -7.36
C VAL A 73 8.97 1.36 -7.67
N ILE A 74 9.32 0.99 -8.91
CA ILE A 74 10.73 0.92 -9.35
C ILE A 74 11.37 2.30 -9.27
N SER A 75 10.74 3.32 -9.86
CA SER A 75 11.27 4.69 -9.83
C SER A 75 11.41 5.25 -8.41
N PHE A 76 10.48 4.92 -7.52
CA PHE A 76 10.54 5.31 -6.11
C PHE A 76 11.72 4.62 -5.42
N ALA A 77 11.88 3.31 -5.62
CA ALA A 77 12.99 2.54 -5.06
C ALA A 77 14.34 3.06 -5.53
N ASP A 78 14.48 3.42 -6.81
CA ASP A 78 15.72 3.99 -7.35
C ASP A 78 16.04 5.35 -6.70
N ASN A 79 15.04 6.22 -6.54
CA ASN A 79 15.23 7.49 -5.84
C ASN A 79 15.66 7.27 -4.37
N SER A 80 14.99 6.37 -3.65
CA SER A 80 15.37 6.01 -2.29
C SER A 80 16.78 5.43 -2.20
N ARG A 81 17.22 4.63 -3.18
CA ARG A 81 18.60 4.10 -3.22
C ARG A 81 19.62 5.22 -3.38
N GLU A 82 19.37 6.20 -4.25
CA GLU A 82 20.29 7.34 -4.41
C GLU A 82 20.40 8.14 -3.11
N GLN A 83 19.29 8.42 -2.43
CA GLN A 83 19.30 9.09 -1.13
C GLN A 83 20.08 8.30 -0.06
N ILE A 84 19.91 6.98 -0.02
CA ILE A 84 20.64 6.11 0.91
C ILE A 84 22.14 6.09 0.56
N LYS A 85 22.51 6.01 -0.72
CA LYS A 85 23.91 6.06 -1.14
C LYS A 85 24.59 7.35 -0.70
N GLU A 86 23.92 8.49 -0.87
CA GLU A 86 24.41 9.78 -0.40
C GLU A 86 24.64 9.75 1.12
N LEU A 87 23.67 9.25 1.89
CA LEU A 87 23.75 9.16 3.35
C LEU A 87 24.86 8.21 3.85
N LEU A 88 25.10 7.10 3.14
CA LEU A 88 26.11 6.10 3.52
C LEU A 88 27.51 6.39 2.96
N SER A 89 27.65 7.38 2.08
CA SER A 89 28.89 7.66 1.36
C SER A 89 30.09 7.94 2.28
N SER A 90 29.86 8.70 3.37
CA SER A 90 30.90 9.00 4.38
C SER A 90 31.32 7.75 5.16
N SER A 91 30.36 6.99 5.67
CA SER A 91 30.62 5.74 6.40
C SER A 91 31.31 4.68 5.53
N LEU A 92 31.02 4.67 4.22
CA LEU A 92 31.72 3.80 3.26
C LEU A 92 33.20 4.20 3.14
N GLN A 93 33.51 5.50 3.05
CA GLN A 93 34.89 6.00 2.98
C GLN A 93 35.68 5.71 4.27
N GLU A 94 35.00 5.71 5.40
CA GLU A 94 35.57 5.39 6.72
C GLU A 94 35.71 3.88 6.98
N ASN A 95 35.33 3.01 6.02
CA ASN A 95 35.29 1.55 6.16
C ASN A 95 34.48 1.08 7.38
N SER A 96 33.43 1.82 7.75
CA SER A 96 32.63 1.56 8.96
C SER A 96 31.28 0.90 8.66
N LEU A 97 31.11 0.33 7.46
CA LEU A 97 29.88 -0.35 7.05
C LEU A 97 30.02 -1.86 7.23
N THR A 98 28.96 -2.48 7.76
CA THR A 98 28.81 -3.93 7.83
C THR A 98 27.52 -4.31 7.12
N ILE A 99 27.56 -5.39 6.36
CA ILE A 99 26.37 -6.00 5.75
C ILE A 99 26.07 -7.32 6.45
N CYS A 100 24.79 -7.58 6.68
CA CYS A 100 24.31 -8.84 7.23
C CYS A 100 23.39 -9.48 6.18
N PRO A 101 23.96 -10.21 5.20
CA PRO A 101 23.15 -10.83 4.17
C PRO A 101 22.27 -11.91 4.79
N ASP A 102 20.99 -11.91 4.43
CA ASP A 102 20.05 -12.95 4.85
C ASP A 102 19.95 -14.00 3.74
N TYR A 103 20.10 -15.27 4.11
CA TYR A 103 20.03 -16.38 3.15
C TYR A 103 18.96 -17.36 3.57
N SER A 104 18.03 -17.62 2.66
CA SER A 104 16.96 -18.59 2.87
C SER A 104 16.69 -19.41 1.62
N THR A 105 16.20 -20.63 1.80
CA THR A 105 15.82 -21.50 0.70
C THR A 105 14.35 -21.86 0.81
N ASP A 106 13.57 -21.59 -0.23
CA ASP A 106 12.20 -22.06 -0.37
C ASP A 106 12.22 -23.41 -1.11
N LEU A 107 12.02 -24.48 -0.34
CA LEU A 107 12.00 -25.86 -0.84
C LEU A 107 10.80 -26.15 -1.75
N HIS A 108 9.68 -25.45 -1.55
CA HIS A 108 8.48 -25.63 -2.37
C HIS A 108 8.70 -25.04 -3.76
N LYS A 109 9.24 -23.83 -3.82
CA LYS A 109 9.58 -23.16 -5.09
C LYS A 109 10.90 -23.63 -5.70
N LYS A 110 11.73 -24.35 -4.93
CA LYS A 110 13.10 -24.77 -5.29
C LYS A 110 14.00 -23.59 -5.66
N ILE A 111 13.86 -22.49 -4.93
CA ILE A 111 14.62 -21.24 -5.15
C ILE A 111 15.34 -20.88 -3.84
N SER A 112 16.53 -20.32 -3.97
CA SER A 112 17.26 -19.70 -2.85
C SER A 112 17.22 -18.18 -2.97
N TYR A 113 17.03 -17.51 -1.85
CA TYR A 113 17.00 -16.07 -1.71
C TYR A 113 18.25 -15.61 -0.97
N LEU A 114 18.86 -14.54 -1.47
CA LEU A 114 19.93 -13.80 -0.81
C LEU A 114 19.49 -12.34 -0.75
N GLY A 115 19.25 -11.86 0.48
CA GLY A 115 18.86 -10.49 0.80
C GLY A 115 20.03 -9.65 1.28
#